data_AF-A0A915YN06-F1
#
_entry.id   AF-A0A915YN06-F1
#
_cell.length_a   1.000
_cell.length_b   1.000
_cell.length_c   1.000
_cell.angle_alpha   90.00
_cell.angle_beta   90.00
_cell.angle_gamma   90.00
#
_symmetry.space_group_name_H-M   'P 1'
#
loop_
_entity.id
_entity.type
_entity.pdbx_description
1 polymer ?
#
loop_
_entity_poly.entity_id
_entity_poly.type
_entity_poly.pdbx_seq_one_letter_code
_entity_poly.pdbx_strand_id
1 'polypeptide(L)' 'MRKCLYNAGLTNSKESNKIEFTTEPEAAAIYCMRNLEEQNKQNKQNKRLVPVNSSFMVVDCGGGTVDLTTLVNLVERP' A
#
# COMPACT_ATOMS: atom_id res chain seq x y z
N MET A 1 8.88 -16.18 -4.05
CA MET A 1 9.57 -15.01 -3.46
C MET A 1 10.45 -15.32 -2.26
N ARG A 2 9.94 -15.86 -1.12
CA ARG A 2 10.78 -16.16 0.07
C ARG A 2 12.05 -16.98 -0.22
N LYS A 3 11.91 -18.08 -0.99
CA LYS A 3 13.05 -18.88 -1.44
C LYS A 3 14.08 -18.07 -2.24
N CYS A 4 13.63 -17.12 -3.08
CA CYS A 4 14.52 -16.27 -3.87
C CYS A 4 15.32 -15.33 -2.96
N LEU A 5 14.67 -14.70 -1.96
CA LEU A 5 15.34 -13.87 -0.96
C LEU A 5 16.41 -14.65 -0.18
N TYR A 6 16.08 -15.86 0.28
CA TYR A 6 17.04 -16.73 0.96
C TYR A 6 18.21 -17.10 0.05
N ASN A 7 17.93 -17.54 -1.17
CA ASN A 7 18.97 -17.91 -2.15
C ASN A 7 19.86 -16.72 -2.53
N ALA A 8 19.33 -15.49 -2.49
CA ALA A 8 20.09 -14.26 -2.70
C ALA A 8 20.87 -13.78 -1.45
N GLY A 9 20.78 -14.50 -0.32
CA GLY A 9 21.45 -14.14 0.93
C GLY A 9 20.80 -12.97 1.69
N LEU A 10 19.58 -12.58 1.33
CA LEU A 10 18.86 -11.48 1.97
C LEU A 10 18.14 -11.92 3.26
N THR A 11 18.03 -13.22 3.51
CA THR A 11 17.58 -13.76 4.80
C THR A 11 18.38 -14.96 5.26
N ASN A 12 18.46 -15.13 6.58
CA ASN A 12 19.20 -16.22 7.23
C ASN A 12 18.47 -17.57 7.17
N SER A 13 17.17 -17.58 6.89
CA SER A 13 16.35 -18.79 6.71
C SER A 13 15.26 -18.56 5.66
N LYS A 14 14.74 -19.65 5.09
CA LYS A 14 13.63 -19.60 4.11
C LYS A 14 12.30 -19.23 4.78
N GLU A 15 12.16 -19.58 6.06
CA GLU A 15 10.99 -19.39 6.90
C GLU A 15 11.14 -18.17 7.82
N SER A 16 11.99 -17.20 7.44
CA SER A 16 12.21 -16.01 8.26
C SER A 16 10.91 -15.22 8.43
N ASN A 17 10.53 -15.00 9.70
CA ASN A 17 9.40 -14.13 10.08
C ASN A 17 9.73 -12.64 9.98
N LYS A 18 10.95 -12.28 9.54
CA LYS A 18 11.37 -10.88 9.35
C LYS A 18 11.01 -10.30 7.98
N ILE A 19 10.30 -11.07 7.13
CA ILE A 19 9.82 -10.60 5.83
C ILE A 19 8.29 -10.62 5.81
N GLU A 20 7.72 -9.47 5.48
CA GLU A 20 6.33 -9.29 5.12
C GLU A 20 6.22 -9.00 3.62
N PHE A 21 5.18 -9.53 2.99
CA PHE A 21 4.85 -9.23 1.59
C PHE A 21 3.57 -8.42 1.59
N THR A 22 3.52 -7.44 0.71
CA THR A 22 2.32 -6.67 0.40
C THR A 22 2.08 -6.73 -1.10
N THR A 23 0.84 -6.50 -1.51
CA THR A 23 0.54 -6.33 -2.93
C THR A 23 0.95 -4.94 -3.39
N GLU A 24 1.22 -4.79 -4.68
CA GLU A 24 1.50 -3.48 -5.28
C GLU A 24 0.41 -2.42 -5.01
N PRO A 25 -0.89 -2.70 -5.24
CA PRO A 25 -1.94 -1.72 -4.96
C PRO A 25 -2.06 -1.36 -3.48
N GLU A 26 -1.80 -2.28 -2.55
CA GLU A 26 -1.74 -1.96 -1.11
C GLU A 26 -0.58 -1.02 -0.78
N ALA A 27 0.62 -1.29 -1.30
CA ALA A 27 1.79 -0.44 -1.10
C ALA A 27 1.54 0.98 -1.65
N ALA A 28 1.00 1.08 -2.86
CA ALA A 28 0.61 2.35 -3.47
C ALA A 28 -0.46 3.08 -2.65
N ALA A 29 -1.48 2.37 -2.17
CA ALA A 29 -2.52 2.93 -1.33
C ALA A 29 -1.96 3.50 -0.01
N ILE A 30 -1.12 2.75 0.71
CA ILE A 30 -0.51 3.20 1.97
C ILE A 30 0.32 4.47 1.75
N TYR A 31 1.13 4.51 0.69
CA TYR A 31 1.94 5.68 0.37
C TYR A 31 1.08 6.92 0.06
N CYS A 32 0.10 6.76 -0.83
CA CYS A 32 -0.80 7.86 -1.21
C CYS A 32 -1.62 8.37 -0.01
N MET A 33 -2.16 7.49 0.83
CA MET A 33 -2.95 7.88 2.01
C MET A 33 -2.12 8.69 3.00
N ARG A 34 -0.88 8.26 3.29
CA ARG A 34 0.04 8.98 4.19
C ARG A 34 0.34 10.39 3.67
N ASN A 35 0.68 10.52 2.40
CA ASN A 35 0.95 11.82 1.79
C ASN A 35 -0.29 12.73 1.79
N LEU A 36 -1.46 12.19 1.47
CA LEU A 36 -2.72 12.96 1.50
C LEU A 36 -3.05 13.47 2.91
N GLU A 37 -2.80 12.66 3.95
CA GLU A 37 -2.97 13.09 5.34
C GLU A 37 -2.02 14.22 5.74
N GLU A 38 -0.76 14.18 5.29
CA GLU A 38 0.20 15.27 5.49
C GLU A 38 -0.25 16.56 4.80
N GLN A 39 -0.73 16.48 3.55
CA GLN A 39 -1.24 17.64 2.81
C GLN A 39 -2.49 18.24 3.46
N ASN A 40 -3.40 17.40 4.00
CA ASN A 40 -4.60 17.86 4.70
C ASN A 40 -4.28 18.58 6.02
N LYS A 41 -3.17 18.24 6.69
CA LYS A 41 -2.72 18.98 7.88
C LYS A 41 -2.21 20.39 7.53
N GLN A 42 -1.65 20.56 6.33
CA GLN A 42 -1.08 21.84 5.88
C GLN A 42 -2.13 22.77 5.28
N ASN A 43 -3.10 22.22 4.53
CA ASN A 43 -4.20 22.97 3.96
C ASN A 43 -5.34 23.02 4.98
N LYS A 44 -5.62 24.19 5.57
CA LYS A 44 -6.71 24.44 6.56
C LYS A 44 -8.14 24.06 6.12
N GLN A 45 -8.30 23.37 4.99
CA GLN A 45 -9.54 22.71 4.58
C GLN A 45 -9.60 21.32 5.23
N ASN A 46 -10.46 21.16 6.24
CA ASN A 46 -10.70 19.91 6.96
C ASN A 46 -11.39 18.79 6.13
N LYS A 47 -11.17 18.72 4.80
CA LYS A 47 -11.83 17.74 3.94
C LYS A 47 -10.84 16.67 3.48
N ARG A 48 -10.95 15.47 4.05
CA ARG A 48 -10.16 14.29 3.63
C ARG A 48 -10.56 13.90 2.20
N LEU A 49 -9.58 13.82 1.30
CA LEU A 49 -9.80 13.44 -0.10
C LEU A 49 -10.40 12.03 -0.24
N VAL A 50 -9.93 11.09 0.61
CA VAL A 50 -10.47 9.73 0.68
C VAL A 50 -11.00 9.48 2.09
N PRO A 51 -12.29 9.74 2.35
CA PRO A 51 -12.92 9.53 3.67
C PRO A 51 -12.84 8.07 4.12
N VAL A 52 -12.98 7.85 5.43
CA VAL A 52 -13.22 6.50 5.98
C VAL A 52 -14.49 5.92 5.37
N ASN A 53 -14.50 4.62 5.10
CA ASN A 53 -15.55 3.84 4.43
C ASN A 53 -15.83 4.27 2.98
N SER A 54 -14.98 5.09 2.37
CA SER A 54 -15.03 5.33 0.93
C SER A 54 -14.21 4.30 0.16
N SER A 55 -14.65 3.97 -1.04
CA SER A 55 -13.86 3.18 -1.98
C SER A 55 -13.00 4.09 -2.86
N PHE A 56 -11.83 3.59 -3.23
CA PHE A 56 -10.94 4.21 -4.20
C PHE A 56 -10.31 3.11 -5.05
N MET A 57 -9.79 3.48 -6.21
CA MET A 57 -9.16 2.56 -7.13
C MET A 57 -7.70 2.91 -7.30
N VAL A 58 -6.83 1.91 -7.19
CA VAL A 58 -5.46 1.99 -7.68
C VAL A 58 -5.45 1.45 -9.09
N VAL A 59 -4.93 2.25 -10.01
CA VAL A 59 -4.73 1.89 -11.42
C VAL A 59 -3.23 1.93 -11.66
N ASP A 60 -2.62 0.77 -11.77
CA ASP A 60 -1.22 0.64 -12.17
C ASP A 60 -1.13 0.34 -13.67
N CYS A 61 -0.45 1.21 -14.40
CA CYS A 61 -0.28 1.14 -15.84
C CYS A 61 1.19 0.81 -16.15
N GLY A 62 1.55 -0.45 -15.99
CA GLY A 62 2.86 -0.97 -16.33
C GLY A 62 3.13 -1.00 -17.84
N GLY A 63 4.34 -1.44 -18.22
CA GLY A 63 4.76 -1.47 -19.63
C GLY A 63 4.03 -2.50 -20.52
N GLY A 64 3.34 -3.47 -19.93
CA GLY A 64 2.61 -4.52 -20.65
C GLY A 64 1.34 -5.02 -19.97
N THR A 65 1.01 -4.50 -18.80
CA THR A 65 -0.20 -4.82 -18.05
C THR A 65 -0.84 -3.54 -17.53
N VAL A 66 -2.15 -3.59 -17.31
CA VAL A 66 -2.87 -2.57 -16.57
C VAL A 66 -3.65 -3.29 -15.48
N ASP A 67 -3.30 -3.02 -14.23
CA ASP A 67 -3.85 -3.69 -13.06
C ASP A 67 -4.74 -2.70 -12.30
N LEU A 68 -6.03 -3.04 -12.17
CA LEU A 68 -7.04 -2.22 -11.49
C LEU A 68 -7.45 -2.92 -10.19
N THR A 69 -7.27 -2.23 -9.07
CA THR A 69 -7.67 -2.74 -7.75
C THR A 69 -8.52 -1.72 -7.03
N THR A 70 -9.75 -2.10 -6.68
CA THR A 70 -10.64 -1.28 -5.84
C THR A 70 -10.44 -1.65 -4.37
N LEU A 71 -10.12 -0.66 -3.55
CA LEU A 71 -9.92 -0.78 -2.12
C LEU A 71 -10.95 0.06 -1.36
N VAL A 72 -11.23 -0.32 -0.12
CA VAL A 72 -12.05 0.46 0.80
C VAL A 72 -11.16 0.99 1.91
N ASN A 73 -11.23 2.30 2.17
CA ASN A 73 -10.50 2.93 3.27
C ASN A 73 -11.18 2.59 4.59
N LEU A 74 -10.66 1.60 5.32
CA LEU A 74 -11.19 1.19 6.61
C LEU A 74 -10.47 1.91 7.76
N VAL A 75 -11.11 1.98 8.93
CA VAL A 75 -10.43 2.39 10.17
C VAL A 75 -9.51 1.24 10.61
N GLU A 76 -8.29 1.53 11.06
CA GLU A 76 -7.46 0.52 11.71
C GLU A 76 -8.24 -0.07 12.90
N ARG A 77 -8.30 -1.41 12.96
CA ARG A 77 -8.82 -2.09 14.14
C ARG A 77 -7.78 -1.95 15.27
N PRO A 78 -8.22 -1.67 16.51
CA PRO A 78 -7.34 -1.47 17.65
C PRO A 78 -6.51 -2.71 17.97
#